data_AF-A0A3A0ALY7-F1
#
_entry.id   AF-A0A3A0ALY7-F1
#
_cell.length_a   1.000
_cell.length_b   1.000
_cell.length_c   1.000
_cell.angle_alpha   90.00
_cell.angle_beta   90.00
_cell.angle_gamma   90.00
#
_symmetry.space_group_name_H-M   'P 1'
#
loop_
_entity.id
_entity.type
_entity.pdbx_description
1 polymer ?
#
loop_
_entity_poly.entity_id
_entity_poly.type
_entity_poly.pdbx_seq_one_letter_code
_entity_poly.pdbx_strand_id
1 'polypeptide(L)'
;MATRVYQNFDLLIEPAQDGYRVRVLNSPVGQATATIVWPFSRQELAENLQMTGGAIGQYDATHSPSPDLAPERFGCRLFSAIFQGNVLTSFRRSLDATRRDKTGLRIRLRLNAAPALINLPWEYLLDGENDRFLVLSAETPLVRYWELAEPEPFIPVAPPLRILAVIADPQDVTPRLEVEAEWRRLQEAVADLHQRAAVELVRLPAATRAALQRRLRQEEWHVLHFVGHGWFDEQRDQGGLILADDEGNGEFVRADRLSVLVQDCRALRLVFLNACDAARGSSAEPFAGVAQHLVRQGLPAVIAMQSAVSDRAAADLAHEFYTALADGYPIDAALAEARRAVFVSGNALEWATPVLFSRSEDNQILMLPTASSKREMVRPDTVTTGGGTWIGGDVNTGGGGFTGRDTINVYIGDEIVQALRHKPPGEQVAPPPPDWAPKLVVVPGDSFLMGRPAAEGVPPEETGQHEIFLPTYSIGRYPVTVAEYLTFIEQTDYSPPKIWRGRNPPRDKLDHPVVDVSWYDTRAYCAWLQKKTGLAFRLPTEAEWEKAARGTDGRIYTWGDEWDPARCYCVEGRMTVAVGSYPRGASP
;
A
#
# COMPACT_ATOMS: atom_id res chain seq x y z
N MET A 1 19.37 9.48 -0.25
CA MET A 1 19.14 8.24 -1.01
C MET A 1 17.88 8.44 -1.85
N ALA A 2 17.84 7.91 -3.07
CA ALA A 2 16.68 8.09 -3.95
C ALA A 2 15.63 7.02 -3.62
N THR A 3 14.46 7.43 -3.18
CA THR A 3 13.29 6.55 -3.01
C THR A 3 13.00 5.85 -4.34
N ARG A 4 12.86 4.52 -4.31
CA ARG A 4 12.51 3.75 -5.51
C ARG A 4 11.04 3.98 -5.86
N VAL A 5 10.79 4.48 -7.07
CA VAL A 5 9.44 4.72 -7.60
C VAL A 5 9.04 3.57 -8.52
N TYR A 6 7.79 3.12 -8.42
CA TYR A 6 7.27 1.99 -9.18
C TYR A 6 6.05 2.36 -10.02
N GLN A 7 5.96 1.77 -11.20
CA GLN A 7 4.70 1.64 -11.93
C GLN A 7 4.14 0.23 -11.69
N ASN A 8 2.82 0.10 -11.62
CA ASN A 8 2.16 -1.17 -11.28
C ASN A 8 1.84 -2.00 -12.54
N PHE A 9 1.99 -3.32 -12.43
CA PHE A 9 1.53 -4.33 -13.37
C PHE A 9 0.56 -5.26 -12.64
N ASP A 10 -0.74 -5.00 -12.79
CA ASP A 10 -1.80 -5.66 -12.03
C ASP A 10 -2.30 -6.90 -12.75
N LEU A 11 -1.96 -8.07 -12.21
CA LEU A 11 -2.34 -9.36 -12.76
C LEU A 11 -3.47 -9.98 -11.96
N LEU A 12 -4.63 -10.16 -12.58
CA LEU A 12 -5.75 -10.93 -12.06
C LEU A 12 -5.79 -12.31 -12.71
N ILE A 13 -5.87 -13.36 -11.90
CA ILE A 13 -6.13 -14.72 -12.36
C ILE A 13 -7.51 -15.15 -11.86
N GLU A 14 -8.38 -15.56 -12.79
CA GLU A 14 -9.75 -15.97 -12.51
C GLU A 14 -10.10 -17.28 -13.24
N PRO A 15 -11.03 -18.11 -12.74
CA PRO A 15 -11.48 -19.31 -13.43
C PRO A 15 -12.11 -18.99 -14.80
N ALA A 16 -11.90 -19.89 -15.76
CA ALA A 16 -12.51 -19.84 -17.09
C ALA A 16 -13.09 -21.22 -17.47
N GLN A 17 -13.82 -21.31 -18.59
CA GLN A 17 -14.42 -22.59 -19.04
C GLN A 17 -13.40 -23.73 -19.16
N ASP A 18 -12.21 -23.45 -19.70
CA ASP A 18 -11.14 -24.44 -19.95
C ASP A 18 -9.84 -24.08 -19.20
N GLY A 19 -9.93 -23.83 -17.89
CA GLY A 19 -8.78 -23.53 -17.04
C GLY A 19 -8.89 -22.17 -16.35
N TYR A 20 -7.97 -21.26 -16.66
CA TYR A 20 -7.94 -19.93 -16.05
C TYR A 20 -7.83 -18.84 -17.11
N ARG A 21 -8.25 -17.63 -16.75
CA ARG A 21 -8.04 -16.41 -17.52
C ARG A 21 -7.10 -15.50 -16.73
N VAL A 22 -6.10 -14.97 -17.42
CA VAL A 22 -5.18 -13.95 -16.90
C VAL A 22 -5.55 -12.61 -17.51
N ARG A 23 -5.75 -11.60 -16.67
CA ARG A 23 -6.07 -10.23 -17.07
C ARG A 23 -5.05 -9.27 -16.47
N VAL A 24 -4.46 -8.44 -17.32
CA VAL A 24 -3.71 -7.26 -16.90
C VAL A 24 -4.73 -6.13 -16.73
N LEU A 25 -5.03 -5.78 -15.48
CA LEU A 25 -6.03 -4.76 -15.14
C LEU A 25 -5.47 -3.34 -15.27
N ASN A 26 -4.18 -3.17 -14.97
CA ASN A 26 -3.45 -1.93 -15.05
C ASN A 26 -1.99 -2.23 -15.41
N SER A 27 -1.42 -1.44 -16.32
CA SER A 27 0.00 -1.46 -16.65
C SER A 27 0.39 -0.14 -17.29
N PRO A 28 1.70 0.18 -17.37
CA PRO A 28 2.20 1.34 -18.13
C PRO A 28 1.69 1.44 -19.56
N VAL A 29 1.26 0.32 -20.17
CA VAL A 29 0.85 0.25 -21.57
C VAL A 29 -0.60 -0.18 -21.75
N GLY A 30 -1.40 -0.16 -20.69
CA GLY A 30 -2.83 -0.47 -20.70
C GLY A 30 -3.19 -1.91 -20.31
N GLN A 31 -4.33 -2.38 -20.78
CA GLN A 31 -4.90 -3.68 -20.38
C GLN A 31 -4.58 -4.79 -21.39
N ALA A 32 -4.53 -6.02 -20.91
CA ALA A 32 -4.34 -7.21 -21.73
C ALA A 32 -5.07 -8.40 -21.13
N THR A 33 -5.35 -9.43 -21.93
CA THR A 33 -6.01 -10.66 -21.47
C THR A 33 -5.49 -11.85 -22.26
N ALA A 34 -5.36 -13.00 -21.59
CA ALA A 34 -5.08 -14.29 -22.19
C ALA A 34 -5.86 -15.39 -21.44
N THR A 35 -6.26 -16.44 -22.14
CA THR A 35 -6.76 -17.68 -21.53
C THR A 35 -5.58 -18.63 -21.40
N ILE A 36 -5.45 -19.27 -20.24
CA ILE A 36 -4.34 -20.16 -19.93
C ILE A 36 -4.87 -21.56 -19.63
N VAL A 37 -4.18 -22.56 -20.17
CA VAL A 37 -4.29 -23.94 -19.70
C VAL A 37 -3.26 -24.10 -18.60
N TRP A 38 -3.70 -24.63 -17.47
CA TRP A 38 -2.83 -24.77 -16.31
C TRP A 38 -1.68 -25.77 -16.62
N PRO A 39 -0.40 -25.40 -16.42
CA PRO A 39 0.72 -26.19 -16.93
C PRO A 39 1.09 -27.38 -16.03
N PHE A 40 0.46 -27.53 -14.86
CA PHE A 40 0.79 -28.57 -13.87
C PHE A 40 -0.40 -29.50 -13.62
N SER A 41 -0.13 -30.79 -13.54
CA SER A 41 -1.08 -31.79 -13.04
C SER A 41 -1.30 -31.64 -11.53
N ARG A 42 -2.39 -32.23 -11.01
CA ARG A 42 -2.65 -32.26 -9.56
C ARG A 42 -1.51 -32.94 -8.78
N GLN A 43 -0.89 -33.97 -9.37
CA GLN A 43 0.22 -34.69 -8.75
C GLN A 43 1.46 -33.80 -8.64
N GLU A 44 1.84 -33.12 -9.74
CA GLU A 44 2.98 -32.18 -9.72
C GLU A 44 2.77 -31.06 -8.69
N LEU A 45 1.54 -30.55 -8.54
CA LEU A 45 1.25 -29.55 -7.52
C LEU A 45 1.41 -30.09 -6.09
N ALA A 46 0.99 -31.33 -5.84
CA ALA A 46 1.17 -31.98 -4.54
C ALA A 46 2.66 -32.22 -4.21
N GLU A 47 3.45 -32.65 -5.19
CA GLU A 47 4.90 -32.84 -5.06
C GLU A 47 5.64 -31.50 -4.83
N ASN A 48 5.19 -30.41 -5.47
CA ASN A 48 5.72 -29.05 -5.23
C ASN A 48 5.41 -28.52 -3.83
N LEU A 49 4.20 -28.79 -3.31
CA LEU A 49 3.84 -28.46 -1.93
C LEU A 49 4.70 -29.22 -0.92
N GLN A 50 5.19 -30.42 -1.26
CA GLN A 50 6.14 -31.16 -0.44
C GLN A 50 7.56 -30.59 -0.51
N MET A 51 8.00 -30.11 -1.67
CA MET A 51 9.30 -29.42 -1.80
C MET A 51 9.41 -28.16 -0.96
N THR A 52 8.29 -27.44 -0.82
CA THR A 52 8.22 -26.26 0.04
C THR A 52 7.91 -26.66 1.48
N GLY A 53 7.01 -27.59 1.76
CA GLY A 53 6.58 -27.94 3.13
C GLY A 53 7.44 -28.93 3.92
N GLY A 54 8.56 -29.44 3.40
CA GLY A 54 9.37 -30.45 4.09
C GLY A 54 10.08 -29.89 5.33
N ALA A 55 9.84 -30.49 6.50
CA ALA A 55 10.62 -30.22 7.71
C ALA A 55 12.12 -30.42 7.41
N ILE A 56 12.91 -29.36 7.57
CA ILE A 56 14.34 -29.25 7.21
C ILE A 56 15.25 -30.22 8.00
N GLY A 57 14.69 -31.12 8.83
CA GLY A 57 15.43 -32.20 9.50
C GLY A 57 15.50 -33.54 8.74
N GLN A 58 14.79 -33.71 7.61
CA GLN A 58 14.74 -34.99 6.87
C GLN A 58 14.99 -34.87 5.37
N TYR A 59 15.59 -33.78 4.90
CA TYR A 59 16.26 -33.81 3.59
C TYR A 59 17.56 -34.62 3.73
N ASP A 60 17.42 -35.93 3.67
CA ASP A 60 18.54 -36.82 3.41
C ASP A 60 19.12 -36.39 2.05
N ALA A 61 20.42 -36.06 2.01
CA ALA A 61 21.14 -35.59 0.82
C ALA A 61 21.20 -36.64 -0.32
N THR A 62 20.40 -37.70 -0.22
CA THR A 62 20.27 -38.84 -1.13
C THR A 62 19.07 -38.71 -2.07
N HIS A 63 18.10 -37.83 -1.80
CA HIS A 63 16.95 -37.56 -2.68
C HIS A 63 17.07 -36.17 -3.32
N SER A 64 17.76 -36.11 -4.46
CA SER A 64 17.62 -34.97 -5.36
C SER A 64 16.14 -34.79 -5.71
N PRO A 65 15.58 -33.55 -5.71
CA PRO A 65 14.27 -33.33 -6.29
C PRO A 65 14.25 -33.91 -7.71
N SER A 66 13.11 -34.44 -8.13
CA SER A 66 12.93 -34.86 -9.53
C SER A 66 13.48 -33.75 -10.45
N PRO A 67 14.22 -34.06 -11.53
CA PRO A 67 14.75 -33.05 -12.47
C PRO A 67 13.68 -32.09 -13.03
N ASP A 68 12.41 -32.47 -12.89
CA ASP A 68 11.22 -31.73 -13.32
C ASP A 68 10.75 -30.67 -12.30
N LEU A 69 11.32 -30.67 -11.09
CA LEU A 69 10.93 -29.86 -9.93
C LEU A 69 12.04 -28.87 -9.48
N ALA A 70 13.13 -28.70 -10.24
CA ALA A 70 14.08 -27.63 -9.97
C ALA A 70 13.39 -26.24 -10.06
N PRO A 71 13.72 -25.27 -9.17
CA PRO A 71 13.11 -23.93 -9.16
C PRO A 71 13.08 -23.25 -10.53
N GLU A 72 14.15 -23.41 -11.31
CA GLU A 72 14.31 -22.81 -12.63
C GLU A 72 13.30 -23.39 -13.62
N ARG A 73 13.09 -24.72 -13.59
CA ARG A 73 12.18 -25.40 -14.50
C ARG A 73 10.72 -25.19 -14.09
N PHE A 74 10.43 -25.25 -12.80
CA PHE A 74 9.11 -24.91 -12.27
C PHE A 74 8.77 -23.45 -12.60
N GLY A 75 9.71 -22.54 -12.31
CA GLY A 75 9.60 -21.11 -12.56
C GLY A 75 9.39 -20.77 -14.03
N CYS A 76 10.15 -21.36 -14.93
CA CYS A 76 9.99 -21.24 -16.38
C CYS A 76 8.59 -21.65 -16.84
N ARG A 77 8.11 -22.81 -16.39
CA ARG A 77 6.78 -23.33 -16.75
C ARG A 77 5.67 -22.41 -16.23
N LEU A 78 5.81 -21.95 -14.99
CA LEU A 78 4.86 -21.03 -14.37
C LEU A 78 4.83 -19.69 -15.11
N PHE A 79 5.99 -19.11 -15.43
CA PHE A 79 6.09 -17.87 -16.19
C PHE A 79 5.46 -18.01 -17.59
N SER A 80 5.81 -19.06 -18.32
CA SER A 80 5.33 -19.29 -19.68
C SER A 80 3.81 -19.48 -19.75
N ALA A 81 3.21 -20.05 -18.71
CA ALA A 81 1.76 -20.20 -18.63
C ALA A 81 1.03 -18.87 -18.42
N ILE A 82 1.57 -17.99 -17.58
CA ILE A 82 0.95 -16.69 -17.25
C ILE A 82 1.25 -15.64 -18.32
N PHE A 83 2.52 -15.49 -18.67
CA PHE A 83 3.01 -14.48 -19.59
C PHE A 83 3.10 -15.07 -20.99
N GLN A 84 1.94 -15.16 -21.65
CA GLN A 84 1.83 -15.56 -23.06
C GLN A 84 1.00 -14.56 -23.88
N GLY A 85 1.19 -14.58 -25.20
CA GLY A 85 0.45 -13.74 -26.14
C GLY A 85 0.43 -12.25 -25.78
N ASN A 86 -0.76 -11.68 -25.65
CA ASN A 86 -0.96 -10.27 -25.33
C ASN A 86 -0.48 -9.90 -23.92
N VAL A 87 -0.54 -10.83 -22.96
CA VAL A 87 -0.05 -10.59 -21.59
C VAL A 87 1.47 -10.47 -21.58
N LEU A 88 2.19 -11.37 -22.27
CA LEU A 88 3.65 -11.27 -22.43
C LEU A 88 4.06 -9.97 -23.12
N THR A 89 3.36 -9.64 -24.21
CA THR A 89 3.62 -8.41 -24.97
C THR A 89 3.43 -7.17 -24.09
N SER A 90 2.36 -7.14 -23.28
CA SER A 90 2.10 -6.05 -22.33
C SER A 90 3.18 -5.98 -21.25
N PHE A 91 3.60 -7.12 -20.68
CA PHE A 91 4.65 -7.19 -19.68
C PHE A 91 5.99 -6.67 -20.20
N ARG A 92 6.44 -7.14 -21.38
CA ARG A 92 7.69 -6.68 -22.01
C ARG A 92 7.68 -5.18 -22.30
N ARG A 93 6.61 -4.67 -22.90
CA ARG A 93 6.47 -3.23 -23.18
C ARG A 93 6.39 -2.38 -21.91
N SER A 94 5.82 -2.93 -20.83
CA SER A 94 5.80 -2.28 -19.52
C SER A 94 7.20 -2.17 -18.93
N LEU A 95 8.02 -3.24 -19.01
CA LEU A 95 9.42 -3.19 -18.60
C LEU A 95 10.22 -2.16 -19.41
N ASP A 96 9.98 -2.06 -20.71
CA ASP A 96 10.65 -1.04 -21.55
C ASP A 96 10.17 0.39 -21.26
N ALA A 97 8.91 0.57 -20.84
CA ALA A 97 8.42 1.85 -20.36
C ALA A 97 9.10 2.25 -19.05
N THR A 98 9.14 1.36 -18.06
CA THR A 98 9.74 1.67 -16.75
C THR A 98 11.25 1.91 -16.83
N ARG A 99 11.97 1.19 -17.71
CA ARG A 99 13.39 1.47 -18.01
C ARG A 99 13.60 2.88 -18.57
N ARG A 100 12.73 3.34 -19.46
CA ARG A 100 12.80 4.71 -20.02
C ARG A 100 12.52 5.76 -18.96
N ASP A 101 11.54 5.49 -18.09
CA ASP A 101 11.11 6.42 -17.03
C ASP A 101 11.97 6.35 -15.77
N LYS A 102 12.95 5.42 -15.72
CA LYS A 102 13.81 5.14 -14.57
C LYS A 102 13.01 4.77 -13.30
N THR A 103 11.94 4.02 -13.48
CA THR A 103 11.11 3.45 -12.40
C THR A 103 11.22 1.93 -12.40
N GLY A 104 10.84 1.28 -11.30
CA GLY A 104 10.62 -0.16 -11.27
C GLY A 104 9.23 -0.54 -11.83
N LEU A 105 9.03 -1.84 -12.11
CA LEU A 105 7.73 -2.42 -12.47
C LEU A 105 7.26 -3.38 -11.36
N ARG A 106 6.37 -2.92 -10.49
CA ARG A 106 5.80 -3.75 -9.41
C ARG A 106 4.75 -4.70 -9.96
N ILE A 107 4.92 -5.99 -9.72
CA ILE A 107 3.95 -7.01 -10.14
C ILE A 107 2.99 -7.24 -8.98
N ARG A 108 1.72 -6.86 -9.16
CA ARG A 108 0.65 -7.06 -8.17
C ARG A 108 -0.22 -8.24 -8.59
N LEU A 109 0.00 -9.38 -7.95
CA LEU A 109 -0.68 -10.63 -8.25
C LEU A 109 -1.96 -10.76 -7.41
N ARG A 110 -3.11 -10.83 -8.08
CA ARG A 110 -4.45 -10.93 -7.48
C ARG A 110 -5.01 -12.33 -7.74
N LEU A 111 -5.12 -13.12 -6.67
CA LEU A 111 -5.53 -14.54 -6.70
C LEU A 111 -6.91 -14.78 -6.08
N ASN A 112 -7.64 -13.73 -5.71
CA ASN A 112 -8.87 -13.83 -4.91
C ASN A 112 -9.97 -14.63 -5.61
N ALA A 113 -9.99 -14.59 -6.95
CA ALA A 113 -10.93 -15.36 -7.75
C ALA A 113 -10.48 -16.82 -7.97
N ALA A 114 -9.22 -17.16 -7.67
CA ALA A 114 -8.60 -18.47 -7.94
C ALA A 114 -7.92 -19.05 -6.68
N PRO A 115 -8.69 -19.41 -5.63
CA PRO A 115 -8.14 -19.90 -4.36
C PRO A 115 -7.25 -21.14 -4.50
N ALA A 116 -7.53 -22.00 -5.46
CA ALA A 116 -6.73 -23.18 -5.79
C ALA A 116 -5.26 -22.85 -6.17
N LEU A 117 -4.97 -21.60 -6.52
CA LEU A 117 -3.64 -21.16 -6.92
C LEU A 117 -2.90 -20.36 -5.83
N ILE A 118 -3.53 -20.10 -4.68
CA ILE A 118 -2.94 -19.27 -3.60
C ILE A 118 -1.68 -19.91 -3.03
N ASN A 119 -1.64 -21.24 -2.86
CA ASN A 119 -0.51 -21.92 -2.23
C ASN A 119 0.67 -22.20 -3.18
N LEU A 120 0.60 -21.74 -4.42
CA LEU A 120 1.72 -21.90 -5.34
C LEU A 120 2.85 -20.95 -4.98
N PRO A 121 4.11 -21.37 -5.10
CA PRO A 121 5.26 -20.51 -4.85
C PRO A 121 5.51 -19.61 -6.06
N TRP A 122 4.65 -18.60 -6.23
CA TRP A 122 4.73 -17.60 -7.28
C TRP A 122 6.05 -16.84 -7.30
N GLU A 123 6.75 -16.83 -6.18
CA GLU A 123 8.06 -16.25 -6.00
C GLU A 123 9.12 -16.92 -6.88
N TYR A 124 8.89 -18.16 -7.34
CA TYR A 124 9.76 -18.83 -8.31
C TYR A 124 9.53 -18.40 -9.78
N LEU A 125 8.67 -17.42 -10.08
CA LEU A 125 8.48 -16.94 -11.46
C LEU A 125 9.83 -16.57 -12.12
N LEU A 126 10.22 -17.38 -13.11
CA LEU A 126 11.47 -17.23 -13.85
C LEU A 126 11.18 -16.91 -15.31
N ASP A 127 11.68 -15.78 -15.74
CA ASP A 127 11.69 -15.38 -17.13
C ASP A 127 12.77 -16.15 -17.89
N GLY A 128 12.36 -17.23 -18.56
CA GLY A 128 13.28 -18.14 -19.27
C GLY A 128 14.00 -17.52 -20.48
N GLU A 129 13.49 -16.42 -21.05
CA GLU A 129 14.20 -15.72 -22.15
C GLU A 129 15.42 -14.95 -21.64
N ASN A 130 15.35 -14.44 -20.40
CA ASN A 130 16.41 -13.64 -19.79
C ASN A 130 17.18 -14.39 -18.69
N ASP A 131 16.78 -15.63 -18.40
CA ASP A 131 17.31 -16.48 -17.33
C ASP A 131 17.31 -15.77 -15.96
N ARG A 132 16.16 -15.20 -15.59
CA ARG A 132 16.03 -14.36 -14.39
C ARG A 132 14.76 -14.65 -13.60
N PHE A 133 14.92 -14.97 -12.32
CA PHE A 133 13.83 -14.89 -11.35
C PHE A 133 13.40 -13.44 -11.16
N LEU A 134 12.10 -13.16 -11.29
CA LEU A 134 11.59 -11.80 -11.21
C LEU A 134 11.81 -11.18 -9.82
N VAL A 135 11.64 -11.98 -8.76
CA VAL A 135 11.66 -11.50 -7.37
C VAL A 135 13.04 -11.27 -6.77
N LEU A 136 14.11 -11.70 -7.45
CA LEU A 136 15.50 -11.42 -7.05
C LEU A 136 15.97 -10.02 -7.49
N SER A 137 15.09 -9.26 -8.14
CA SER A 137 15.34 -7.91 -8.63
C SER A 137 14.42 -6.92 -7.93
N ALA A 138 15.01 -5.87 -7.35
CA ALA A 138 14.24 -4.75 -6.82
C ALA A 138 13.57 -3.93 -7.95
N GLU A 139 13.89 -4.16 -9.23
CA GLU A 139 13.17 -3.53 -10.35
C GLU A 139 11.84 -4.23 -10.66
N THR A 140 11.66 -5.48 -10.24
CA THR A 140 10.47 -6.30 -10.54
C THR A 140 9.92 -7.01 -9.30
N PRO A 141 9.67 -6.30 -8.18
CA PRO A 141 9.16 -6.93 -6.97
C PRO A 141 7.76 -7.52 -7.22
N LEU A 142 7.49 -8.66 -6.58
CA LEU A 142 6.22 -9.36 -6.63
C LEU A 142 5.49 -9.24 -5.30
N VAL A 143 4.22 -8.87 -5.36
CA VAL A 143 3.33 -8.70 -4.21
C VAL A 143 2.07 -9.53 -4.45
N ARG A 144 1.65 -10.34 -3.46
CA ARG A 144 0.31 -10.94 -3.44
C ARG A 144 -0.66 -9.87 -2.96
N TYR A 145 -1.31 -9.21 -3.91
CA TYR A 145 -2.01 -7.95 -3.68
C TYR A 145 -3.51 -8.16 -3.48
N TRP A 146 -4.06 -7.48 -2.48
CA TRP A 146 -5.48 -7.47 -2.18
C TRP A 146 -6.07 -6.08 -2.20
N GLU A 147 -7.09 -5.92 -3.03
CA GLU A 147 -7.88 -4.71 -3.07
C GLU A 147 -9.03 -4.85 -2.07
N LEU A 148 -8.92 -4.09 -0.99
CA LEU A 148 -9.98 -3.92 0.00
C LEU A 148 -10.53 -2.52 -0.16
N ALA A 149 -11.84 -2.35 0.08
CA ALA A 149 -12.57 -1.13 -0.27
C ALA A 149 -12.12 0.12 0.50
N GLU A 150 -11.46 -0.06 1.65
CA GLU A 150 -11.01 1.04 2.48
C GLU A 150 -9.61 1.51 2.06
N PRO A 151 -9.42 2.81 1.79
CA PRO A 151 -8.10 3.36 1.55
C PRO A 151 -7.23 3.24 2.81
N GLU A 152 -5.97 2.89 2.64
CA GLU A 152 -5.02 2.80 3.73
C GLU A 152 -4.37 4.18 3.97
N PRO A 153 -4.48 4.77 5.17
CA PRO A 153 -3.86 6.07 5.44
C PRO A 153 -2.33 5.91 5.47
N PHE A 154 -1.59 6.77 4.78
CA PHE A 154 -0.12 6.81 4.86
C PHE A 154 0.34 7.41 6.20
N ILE A 155 1.35 6.82 6.85
CA ILE A 155 1.88 7.34 8.12
C ILE A 155 3.40 7.62 7.98
N PRO A 156 3.85 8.88 8.14
CA PRO A 156 5.27 9.17 8.28
C PRO A 156 5.82 8.58 9.56
N VAL A 157 7.01 8.02 9.48
CA VAL A 157 7.69 7.48 10.65
C VAL A 157 9.00 8.21 10.84
N ALA A 158 9.03 9.09 11.84
CA ALA A 158 10.29 9.63 12.30
C ALA A 158 11.11 8.49 12.94
N PRO A 159 12.39 8.32 12.58
CA PRO A 159 13.26 7.36 13.22
C PRO A 159 13.30 7.57 14.74
N PRO A 160 13.44 6.48 15.52
CA PRO A 160 13.73 5.14 15.04
C PRO A 160 12.49 4.37 14.57
N LEU A 161 12.67 3.49 13.57
CA LEU A 161 11.69 2.46 13.24
C LEU A 161 11.59 1.48 14.42
N ARG A 162 10.47 1.56 15.15
CA ARG A 162 10.21 0.75 16.35
C ARG A 162 9.65 -0.63 15.99
N ILE A 163 10.40 -1.67 16.36
CA ILE A 163 10.12 -3.07 16.10
C ILE A 163 9.89 -3.79 17.44
N LEU A 164 8.70 -4.37 17.62
CA LEU A 164 8.42 -5.29 18.71
C LEU A 164 8.73 -6.72 18.27
N ALA A 165 9.76 -7.33 18.85
CA ALA A 165 10.10 -8.73 18.65
C ALA A 165 9.36 -9.62 19.65
N VAL A 166 8.53 -10.53 19.14
CA VAL A 166 7.84 -11.57 19.91
C VAL A 166 8.47 -12.90 19.56
N ILE A 167 9.25 -13.45 20.48
CA ILE A 167 9.97 -14.71 20.28
C ILE A 167 9.36 -15.75 21.22
N ALA A 168 8.63 -16.72 20.66
CA ALA A 168 7.87 -17.72 21.39
C ALA A 168 8.45 -19.12 21.18
N ASP A 169 8.76 -19.81 22.28
CA ASP A 169 9.22 -21.22 22.31
C ASP A 169 8.68 -21.92 23.56
N PRO A 170 7.38 -22.28 23.59
CA PRO A 170 6.75 -22.89 24.76
C PRO A 170 7.27 -24.32 25.03
N GLN A 171 7.38 -24.70 26.31
CA GLN A 171 8.16 -25.87 26.78
C GLN A 171 7.67 -27.23 26.27
N ASP A 172 6.38 -27.34 25.97
CA ASP A 172 5.69 -28.54 25.51
C ASP A 172 5.58 -28.63 23.98
N VAL A 173 6.05 -27.60 23.25
CA VAL A 173 6.06 -27.57 21.79
C VAL A 173 7.40 -28.08 21.28
N THR A 174 7.34 -28.92 20.23
CA THR A 174 8.53 -29.49 19.57
C THR A 174 8.46 -29.28 18.06
N PRO A 175 9.62 -29.13 17.38
CA PRO A 175 10.98 -29.03 17.95
C PRO A 175 11.18 -27.73 18.74
N ARG A 176 12.08 -27.76 19.73
CA ARG A 176 12.46 -26.56 20.49
C ARG A 176 13.22 -25.59 19.59
N LEU A 177 12.99 -24.29 19.77
CA LEU A 177 13.68 -23.22 19.03
C LEU A 177 14.87 -22.67 19.85
N GLU A 178 15.95 -22.30 19.17
CA GLU A 178 17.09 -21.63 19.80
C GLU A 178 16.82 -20.13 20.01
N VAL A 179 15.83 -19.78 20.83
CA VAL A 179 15.32 -18.40 20.96
C VAL A 179 16.35 -17.35 21.36
N GLU A 180 17.35 -17.71 22.17
CA GLU A 180 18.44 -16.80 22.53
C GLU A 180 19.48 -16.65 21.41
N ALA A 181 19.64 -17.67 20.55
CA ALA A 181 20.42 -17.52 19.34
C ALA A 181 19.68 -16.62 18.36
N GLU A 182 18.38 -16.81 18.19
CA GLU A 182 17.54 -16.00 17.31
C GLU A 182 17.49 -14.53 17.73
N TRP A 183 17.31 -14.27 19.03
CA TRP A 183 17.36 -12.90 19.55
C TRP A 183 18.72 -12.25 19.29
N ARG A 184 19.84 -12.95 19.52
CA ARG A 184 21.18 -12.43 19.23
C ARG A 184 21.38 -12.16 17.74
N ARG A 185 20.96 -13.07 16.87
CA ARG A 185 21.03 -12.88 15.41
C ARG A 185 20.24 -11.67 14.98
N LEU A 186 19.02 -11.48 15.50
CA LEU A 186 18.19 -10.32 15.18
C LEU A 186 18.82 -9.01 15.70
N GLN A 187 19.41 -9.02 16.90
CA GLN A 187 20.14 -7.87 17.43
C GLN A 187 21.38 -7.54 16.59
N GLU A 188 22.18 -8.55 16.24
CA GLU A 188 23.36 -8.41 15.37
C GLU A 188 22.95 -7.88 13.98
N ALA A 189 21.87 -8.42 13.43
CA ALA A 189 21.27 -8.03 12.16
C ALA A 189 20.72 -6.60 12.13
N VAL A 190 20.54 -5.92 13.27
CA VAL A 190 20.13 -4.51 13.25
C VAL A 190 21.07 -3.63 14.08
N ALA A 191 22.25 -4.13 14.45
CA ALA A 191 23.15 -3.46 15.37
C ALA A 191 23.64 -2.11 14.83
N ASP A 192 24.01 -2.06 13.55
CA ASP A 192 24.43 -0.84 12.87
C ASP A 192 23.26 0.15 12.72
N LEU A 193 22.06 -0.34 12.40
CA LEU A 193 20.83 0.44 12.31
C LEU A 193 20.44 1.05 13.67
N HIS A 194 20.63 0.29 14.74
CA HIS A 194 20.40 0.74 16.10
C HIS A 194 21.41 1.81 16.52
N GLN A 195 22.71 1.59 16.23
CA GLN A 195 23.77 2.56 16.52
C GLN A 195 23.55 3.92 15.83
N ARG A 196 22.99 3.93 14.61
CA ARG A 196 22.63 5.16 13.89
C ARG A 196 21.25 5.71 14.23
N ALA A 197 20.57 5.16 15.25
CA ALA A 197 19.21 5.51 15.68
C ALA A 197 18.14 5.40 14.57
N ALA A 198 18.37 4.54 13.57
CA ALA A 198 17.41 4.26 12.50
C ALA A 198 16.37 3.22 12.91
N VAL A 199 16.73 2.26 13.78
CA VAL A 199 15.87 1.17 14.25
C VAL A 199 15.95 1.04 15.77
N GLU A 200 14.80 0.82 16.40
CA GLU A 200 14.70 0.44 17.81
C GLU A 200 14.07 -0.94 17.87
N LEU A 201 14.84 -1.94 18.29
CA LEU A 201 14.39 -3.31 18.45
C LEU A 201 14.14 -3.61 19.92
N VAL A 202 12.91 -3.99 20.25
CA VAL A 202 12.51 -4.31 21.62
C VAL A 202 11.96 -5.73 21.69
N ARG A 203 12.55 -6.57 22.55
CA ARG A 203 12.03 -7.92 22.83
C ARG A 203 10.86 -7.85 23.81
N LEU A 204 9.79 -8.57 23.52
CA LEU A 204 8.74 -8.85 24.49
C LEU A 204 9.28 -9.84 25.54
N PRO A 205 9.31 -9.48 26.85
CA PRO A 205 9.95 -10.32 27.86
C PRO A 205 9.34 -11.71 28.03
N ALA A 206 8.01 -11.80 27.91
CA ALA A 206 7.25 -13.04 27.94
C ALA A 206 6.32 -13.05 26.73
N ALA A 207 6.44 -14.05 25.86
CA ALA A 207 5.66 -14.16 24.63
C ALA A 207 4.25 -14.73 24.89
N THR A 208 3.55 -14.18 25.88
CA THR A 208 2.16 -14.54 26.20
C THR A 208 1.17 -13.58 25.55
N ARG A 209 -0.05 -14.05 25.29
CA ARG A 209 -1.13 -13.21 24.74
C ARG A 209 -1.38 -11.97 25.60
N ALA A 210 -1.40 -12.13 26.93
CA ALA A 210 -1.62 -11.03 27.86
C ALA A 210 -0.48 -10.01 27.85
N ALA A 211 0.77 -10.47 27.78
CA ALA A 211 1.95 -9.60 27.69
C ALA A 211 1.96 -8.83 26.36
N LEU A 212 1.67 -9.50 25.24
CA LEU A 212 1.57 -8.88 23.92
C LEU A 212 0.51 -7.77 23.90
N GLN A 213 -0.70 -8.07 24.38
CA GLN A 213 -1.78 -7.08 24.45
C GLN A 213 -1.40 -5.84 25.27
N ARG A 214 -0.76 -6.05 26.44
CA ARG A 214 -0.30 -4.94 27.29
C ARG A 214 0.75 -4.11 26.58
N ARG A 215 1.73 -4.75 25.92
CA ARG A 215 2.84 -4.06 25.25
C ARG A 215 2.36 -3.25 24.04
N LEU A 216 1.45 -3.79 23.24
CA LEU A 216 0.84 -3.11 22.09
C LEU A 216 0.08 -1.84 22.49
N ARG A 217 -0.50 -1.79 23.70
CA ARG A 217 -1.23 -0.61 24.21
C ARG A 217 -0.31 0.48 24.78
N GLN A 218 0.88 0.13 25.25
CA GLN A 218 1.74 1.06 26.00
C GLN A 218 2.46 2.06 25.09
N GLU A 219 2.71 1.68 23.85
CA GLU A 219 3.65 2.35 22.97
C GLU A 219 3.22 2.14 21.51
N GLU A 220 3.63 3.07 20.63
CA GLU A 220 3.43 2.91 19.20
C GLU A 220 4.50 2.00 18.59
N TRP A 221 4.04 1.02 17.82
CA TRP A 221 4.86 0.01 17.15
C TRP A 221 4.62 0.09 15.66
N HIS A 222 5.70 0.09 14.87
CA HIS A 222 5.60 0.14 13.42
C HIS A 222 5.67 -1.25 12.80
N VAL A 223 6.48 -2.12 13.41
CA VAL A 223 6.66 -3.51 13.00
C VAL A 223 6.47 -4.44 14.19
N LEU A 224 5.71 -5.51 13.99
CA LEU A 224 5.67 -6.66 14.88
C LEU A 224 6.43 -7.80 14.21
N HIS A 225 7.58 -8.17 14.77
CA HIS A 225 8.39 -9.30 14.29
C HIS A 225 8.11 -10.51 15.18
N PHE A 226 7.45 -11.53 14.65
CA PHE A 226 7.18 -12.77 15.35
C PHE A 226 8.17 -13.85 14.93
N VAL A 227 8.78 -14.53 15.90
CA VAL A 227 9.52 -15.77 15.69
C VAL A 227 8.93 -16.85 16.57
N GLY A 228 8.56 -17.98 15.98
CA GLY A 228 7.95 -19.07 16.72
C GLY A 228 7.27 -20.08 15.79
N HIS A 229 6.42 -20.90 16.38
CA HIS A 229 5.68 -21.91 15.63
C HIS A 229 4.38 -21.31 15.05
N GLY A 230 4.17 -21.56 13.76
CA GLY A 230 2.88 -21.40 13.11
C GLY A 230 2.15 -22.73 13.03
N TRP A 231 0.85 -22.68 12.84
CA TRP A 231 0.01 -23.86 12.68
C TRP A 231 -1.09 -23.57 11.68
N PHE A 232 -1.43 -24.57 10.86
CA PHE A 232 -2.55 -24.52 9.93
C PHE A 232 -3.34 -25.82 9.97
N ASP A 233 -4.65 -25.73 10.18
CA ASP A 233 -5.59 -26.85 10.12
C ASP A 233 -6.36 -26.80 8.79
N GLU A 234 -6.02 -27.70 7.86
CA GLU A 234 -6.66 -27.82 6.55
C GLU A 234 -8.13 -28.29 6.62
N GLN A 235 -8.51 -29.04 7.66
CA GLN A 235 -9.90 -29.51 7.78
C GLN A 235 -10.83 -28.41 8.28
N ARG A 236 -10.29 -27.49 9.06
CA ARG A 236 -11.05 -26.38 9.68
C ARG A 236 -10.82 -25.04 9.00
N ASP A 237 -9.97 -24.98 7.99
CA ASP A 237 -9.53 -23.76 7.31
C ASP A 237 -9.06 -22.68 8.31
N GLN A 238 -8.18 -23.09 9.25
CA GLN A 238 -7.77 -22.25 10.38
C GLN A 238 -6.26 -22.20 10.56
N GLY A 239 -5.68 -21.02 10.37
CA GLY A 239 -4.31 -20.68 10.75
C GLY A 239 -4.21 -20.07 12.16
N GLY A 240 -3.05 -20.21 12.78
CA GLY A 240 -2.70 -19.51 14.01
C GLY A 240 -1.21 -19.56 14.33
N LEU A 241 -0.84 -18.91 15.41
CA LEU A 241 0.51 -18.91 15.97
C LEU A 241 0.47 -19.54 17.35
N ILE A 242 1.58 -20.13 17.79
CA ILE A 242 1.70 -20.68 19.14
C ILE A 242 2.46 -19.68 20.02
N LEU A 243 1.78 -19.16 21.04
CA LEU A 243 2.34 -18.31 22.09
C LEU A 243 2.57 -19.15 23.37
N ALA A 244 3.23 -18.57 24.37
CA ALA A 244 3.29 -19.18 25.69
C ALA A 244 2.04 -18.78 26.51
N ASP A 245 1.53 -19.69 27.33
CA ASP A 245 0.61 -19.36 28.42
C ASP A 245 1.38 -18.92 29.68
N ASP A 246 0.66 -18.67 30.78
CA ASP A 246 1.25 -18.26 32.06
C ASP A 246 2.05 -19.39 32.75
N GLU A 247 1.90 -20.64 32.32
CA GLU A 247 2.63 -21.81 32.80
C GLU A 247 3.85 -22.16 31.90
N GLY A 248 4.02 -21.45 30.79
CA GLY A 248 5.08 -21.67 29.81
C GLY A 248 4.75 -22.73 28.75
N ASN A 249 3.50 -23.22 28.70
CA ASN A 249 3.01 -24.18 27.70
C ASN A 249 2.47 -23.45 26.45
N GLY A 250 2.26 -24.19 25.37
CA GLY A 250 1.79 -23.66 24.10
C GLY A 250 0.31 -23.27 24.13
N GLU A 251 0.03 -21.97 24.05
CA GLU A 251 -1.30 -21.43 23.76
C GLU A 251 -1.45 -21.25 22.23
N PHE A 252 -2.36 -22.00 21.62
CA PHE A 252 -2.71 -21.77 20.22
C PHE A 252 -3.58 -20.51 20.07
N VAL A 253 -3.03 -19.50 19.39
CA VAL A 253 -3.70 -18.25 19.09
C VAL A 253 -4.10 -18.22 17.63
N ARG A 254 -5.39 -18.41 17.38
CA ARG A 254 -5.98 -18.33 16.04
C ARG A 254 -5.81 -16.96 15.40
N ALA A 255 -5.75 -16.94 14.08
CA ALA A 255 -5.60 -15.72 13.29
C ALA A 255 -6.68 -14.65 13.58
N ASP A 256 -7.93 -15.07 13.83
CA ASP A 256 -9.06 -14.19 14.17
C ASP A 256 -8.96 -13.58 15.58
N ARG A 257 -8.23 -14.23 16.49
CA ARG A 257 -7.91 -13.67 17.81
C ARG A 257 -6.70 -12.76 17.74
N LEU A 258 -5.70 -13.11 16.94
CA LEU A 258 -4.52 -12.28 16.73
C LEU A 258 -4.88 -10.94 16.08
N SER A 259 -5.77 -10.93 15.08
CA SER A 259 -6.25 -9.70 14.43
C SER A 259 -6.91 -8.74 15.42
N VAL A 260 -7.74 -9.25 16.33
CA VAL A 260 -8.35 -8.43 17.40
C VAL A 260 -7.30 -7.78 18.31
N LEU A 261 -6.14 -8.42 18.53
CA LEU A 261 -5.08 -7.84 19.35
C LEU A 261 -4.40 -6.64 18.69
N VAL A 262 -4.34 -6.62 17.35
CA VAL A 262 -3.61 -5.60 16.58
C VAL A 262 -4.53 -4.58 15.89
N GLN A 263 -5.84 -4.79 15.89
CA GLN A 263 -6.82 -3.97 15.14
C GLN A 263 -6.73 -2.46 15.47
N ASP A 264 -6.45 -2.12 16.73
CA ASP A 264 -6.41 -0.72 17.21
C ASP A 264 -5.00 -0.13 17.17
N CYS A 265 -4.01 -0.90 16.70
CA CYS A 265 -2.62 -0.46 16.59
C CYS A 265 -2.42 0.33 15.29
N ARG A 266 -2.93 1.56 15.21
CA ARG A 266 -2.90 2.38 13.98
C ARG A 266 -1.49 2.62 13.41
N ALA A 267 -0.48 2.70 14.29
CA ALA A 267 0.91 2.85 13.89
C ALA A 267 1.53 1.56 13.33
N LEU A 268 0.92 0.39 13.56
CA LEU A 268 1.44 -0.89 13.10
C LEU A 268 1.18 -1.05 11.61
N ARG A 269 2.27 -1.11 10.85
CA ARG A 269 2.21 -1.15 9.39
C ARG A 269 2.66 -2.47 8.79
N LEU A 270 3.52 -3.19 9.51
CA LEU A 270 4.05 -4.47 9.05
C LEU A 270 4.00 -5.49 10.17
N VAL A 271 3.47 -6.67 9.86
CA VAL A 271 3.73 -7.87 10.67
C VAL A 271 4.67 -8.76 9.86
N PHE A 272 5.77 -9.16 10.49
CA PHE A 272 6.74 -10.08 9.93
C PHE A 272 6.62 -11.40 10.70
N LEU A 273 6.14 -12.45 10.06
CA LEU A 273 5.91 -13.77 10.64
C LEU A 273 7.02 -14.73 10.21
N ASN A 274 8.06 -14.84 11.02
CA ASN A 274 9.07 -15.88 10.92
C ASN A 274 8.57 -17.17 11.60
N ALA A 275 7.54 -17.77 11.00
CA ALA A 275 6.87 -18.96 11.50
C ALA A 275 6.42 -19.84 10.34
N CYS A 276 6.67 -21.15 10.45
CA CYS A 276 6.29 -22.12 9.43
C CYS A 276 4.78 -22.06 9.15
N ASP A 277 4.40 -22.24 7.88
CA ASP A 277 3.00 -22.26 7.41
C ASP A 277 2.17 -20.98 7.66
N ALA A 278 2.77 -19.89 8.13
CA ALA A 278 2.05 -18.63 8.40
C ALA A 278 1.47 -17.98 7.13
N ALA A 279 2.03 -18.30 5.95
CA ALA A 279 1.53 -17.87 4.63
C ALA A 279 0.59 -18.90 3.96
N ARG A 280 0.36 -20.08 4.56
CA ARG A 280 -0.46 -21.14 3.96
C ARG A 280 -1.94 -20.74 3.95
N GLY A 281 -2.57 -20.80 2.79
CA GLY A 281 -4.01 -20.59 2.62
C GLY A 281 -4.76 -21.90 2.44
N SER A 282 -6.09 -21.82 2.36
CA SER A 282 -6.93 -22.94 1.94
C SER A 282 -7.31 -22.82 0.47
N SER A 283 -7.46 -23.97 -0.19
CA SER A 283 -8.01 -24.05 -1.55
C SER A 283 -9.52 -23.76 -1.60
N ALA A 284 -10.21 -23.83 -0.45
CA ALA A 284 -11.61 -23.47 -0.29
C ALA A 284 -11.79 -22.04 0.24
N GLU A 285 -10.97 -21.65 1.22
CA GLU A 285 -11.05 -20.34 1.89
C GLU A 285 -9.76 -19.52 1.74
N PRO A 286 -9.74 -18.48 0.89
CA PRO A 286 -8.57 -17.61 0.65
C PRO A 286 -7.99 -16.97 1.91
N PHE A 287 -8.78 -16.86 2.99
CA PHE A 287 -8.46 -16.11 4.21
C PHE A 287 -8.18 -16.99 5.44
N ALA A 288 -7.97 -18.30 5.22
CA ALA A 288 -7.73 -19.25 6.29
C ALA A 288 -6.38 -19.02 7.01
N GLY A 289 -5.36 -18.54 6.29
CA GLY A 289 -4.00 -18.36 6.81
C GLY A 289 -3.85 -17.12 7.70
N VAL A 290 -2.79 -17.10 8.53
CA VAL A 290 -2.56 -15.99 9.48
C VAL A 290 -2.32 -14.68 8.75
N ALA A 291 -1.39 -14.66 7.79
CA ALA A 291 -1.07 -13.45 7.02
C ALA A 291 -2.29 -12.93 6.25
N GLN A 292 -3.02 -13.87 5.66
CA GLN A 292 -4.23 -13.61 4.92
C GLN A 292 -5.34 -13.01 5.78
N HIS A 293 -5.49 -13.49 7.00
CA HIS A 293 -6.48 -12.96 7.91
C HIS A 293 -6.11 -11.54 8.37
N LEU A 294 -4.84 -11.29 8.70
CA LEU A 294 -4.37 -9.98 9.18
C LEU A 294 -4.56 -8.87 8.15
N VAL A 295 -4.20 -9.09 6.88
CA VAL A 295 -4.38 -8.06 5.84
C VAL A 295 -5.87 -7.79 5.56
N ARG A 296 -6.71 -8.84 5.61
CA ARG A 296 -8.16 -8.70 5.49
C ARG A 296 -8.76 -7.81 6.59
N GLN A 297 -8.20 -7.85 7.79
CA GLN A 297 -8.65 -7.08 8.96
C GLN A 297 -8.06 -5.66 9.04
N GLY A 298 -7.40 -5.18 7.97
CA GLY A 298 -6.95 -3.80 7.89
C GLY A 298 -5.45 -3.59 8.01
N LEU A 299 -4.67 -4.63 8.34
CA LEU A 299 -3.22 -4.49 8.39
C LEU A 299 -2.64 -4.24 6.98
N PRO A 300 -1.77 -3.24 6.79
CA PRO A 300 -1.24 -2.91 5.47
C PRO A 300 -0.50 -4.03 4.74
N ALA A 301 0.39 -4.70 5.47
CA ALA A 301 1.30 -5.66 4.90
C ALA A 301 1.69 -6.74 5.92
N VAL A 302 1.82 -7.96 5.41
CA VAL A 302 2.36 -9.09 6.16
C VAL A 302 3.41 -9.80 5.31
N ILE A 303 4.59 -10.00 5.88
CA ILE A 303 5.57 -10.96 5.37
C ILE A 303 5.40 -12.24 6.17
N ALA A 304 5.21 -13.38 5.51
CA ALA A 304 5.04 -14.66 6.16
C ALA A 304 5.72 -15.78 5.40
N MET A 305 6.14 -16.83 6.11
CA MET A 305 6.82 -17.97 5.49
C MET A 305 5.81 -18.99 4.95
N GLN A 306 5.98 -19.40 3.69
CA GLN A 306 5.19 -20.48 3.09
C GLN A 306 5.76 -21.89 3.38
N SER A 307 6.93 -21.94 4.00
CA SER A 307 7.65 -23.16 4.38
C SER A 307 8.47 -22.93 5.64
N ALA A 308 9.09 -24.00 6.15
CA ALA A 308 10.23 -23.86 7.05
C ALA A 308 11.36 -23.05 6.38
N VAL A 309 12.09 -22.29 7.18
CA VAL A 309 13.27 -21.49 6.80
C VAL A 309 14.39 -21.81 7.78
N SER A 310 15.63 -21.90 7.31
CA SER A 310 16.77 -22.09 8.20
C SER A 310 17.06 -20.84 9.01
N ASP A 311 17.60 -21.01 10.22
CA ASP A 311 18.09 -19.93 11.07
C ASP A 311 18.99 -18.92 10.35
N ARG A 312 19.87 -19.42 9.47
CA ARG A 312 20.79 -18.59 8.71
C ARG A 312 20.04 -17.75 7.67
N ALA A 313 19.13 -18.36 6.90
CA ALA A 313 18.35 -17.63 5.91
C ALA A 313 17.40 -16.62 6.57
N ALA A 314 16.81 -16.96 7.71
CA ALA A 314 15.96 -16.05 8.49
C ALA A 314 16.75 -14.81 8.96
N ALA A 315 17.98 -15.01 9.47
CA ALA A 315 18.86 -13.92 9.89
C ALA A 315 19.32 -13.04 8.72
N ASP A 316 19.80 -13.65 7.63
CA ASP A 316 20.21 -12.93 6.41
C ASP A 316 19.03 -12.11 5.86
N LEU A 317 17.83 -12.68 5.88
CA LEU A 317 16.63 -12.03 5.41
C LEU A 317 16.21 -10.85 6.29
N ALA A 318 16.17 -11.04 7.62
CA ALA A 318 15.82 -9.97 8.54
C ALA A 318 16.81 -8.80 8.47
N HIS A 319 18.12 -9.10 8.42
CA HIS A 319 19.18 -8.09 8.31
C HIS A 319 19.00 -7.22 7.06
N GLU A 320 18.99 -7.83 5.89
CA GLU A 320 18.94 -7.08 4.63
C GLU A 320 17.58 -6.39 4.45
N PHE A 321 16.49 -7.02 4.90
CA PHE A 321 15.17 -6.42 4.85
C PHE A 321 15.09 -5.13 5.68
N TYR A 322 15.52 -5.16 6.94
CA TYR A 322 15.47 -3.97 7.79
C TYR A 322 16.48 -2.91 7.38
N THR A 323 17.63 -3.30 6.81
CA THR A 323 18.59 -2.37 6.21
C THR A 323 17.97 -1.63 5.04
N ALA A 324 17.41 -2.35 4.06
CA ALA A 324 16.76 -1.73 2.91
C ALA A 324 15.56 -0.86 3.31
N LEU A 325 14.76 -1.32 4.27
CA LEU A 325 13.64 -0.54 4.81
C LEU A 325 14.12 0.74 5.49
N ALA A 326 15.20 0.67 6.28
CA ALA A 326 15.84 1.83 6.91
C ALA A 326 16.47 2.80 5.89
N ASP A 327 16.84 2.31 4.72
CA ASP A 327 17.34 3.10 3.59
C ASP A 327 16.20 3.73 2.75
N GLY A 328 14.94 3.49 3.14
CA GLY A 328 13.74 4.10 2.56
C GLY A 328 13.15 3.33 1.38
N TYR A 329 13.49 2.04 1.22
CA TYR A 329 12.87 1.19 0.23
C TYR A 329 11.43 0.86 0.63
N PRO A 330 10.48 0.76 -0.33
CA PRO A 330 9.19 0.16 -0.04
C PRO A 330 9.35 -1.32 0.33
N ILE A 331 8.39 -1.89 1.06
CA ILE A 331 8.48 -3.25 1.66
C ILE A 331 8.85 -4.30 0.62
N ASP A 332 8.22 -4.24 -0.55
CA ASP A 332 8.37 -5.22 -1.60
C ASP A 332 9.75 -5.17 -2.26
N ALA A 333 10.33 -3.97 -2.38
CA ALA A 333 11.70 -3.77 -2.81
C ALA A 333 12.70 -4.23 -1.73
N ALA A 334 12.44 -3.89 -0.46
CA ALA A 334 13.26 -4.36 0.67
C ALA A 334 13.24 -5.89 0.76
N LEU A 335 12.11 -6.52 0.50
CA LEU A 335 12.03 -7.98 0.44
C LEU A 335 12.81 -8.54 -0.75
N ALA A 336 12.80 -7.88 -1.92
CA ALA A 336 13.60 -8.31 -3.06
C ALA A 336 15.12 -8.24 -2.78
N GLU A 337 15.59 -7.23 -2.05
CA GLU A 337 16.97 -7.15 -1.55
C GLU A 337 17.28 -8.34 -0.64
N ALA A 338 16.40 -8.62 0.32
CA ALA A 338 16.58 -9.68 1.28
C ALA A 338 16.58 -11.08 0.64
N ARG A 339 15.69 -11.34 -0.33
CA ARG A 339 15.72 -12.57 -1.14
C ARG A 339 17.03 -12.72 -1.89
N ARG A 340 17.58 -11.63 -2.42
CA ARG A 340 18.87 -11.65 -3.13
C ARG A 340 20.03 -11.97 -2.20
N ALA A 341 20.04 -11.47 -0.96
CA ALA A 341 21.03 -11.83 0.04
C ALA A 341 21.03 -13.34 0.34
N VAL A 342 19.85 -13.93 0.55
CA VAL A 342 19.69 -15.38 0.78
C VAL A 342 20.11 -16.20 -0.46
N PHE A 343 19.76 -15.73 -1.67
CA PHE A 343 20.16 -16.41 -2.91
C PHE A 343 21.68 -16.44 -3.09
N VAL A 344 22.36 -15.32 -2.87
CA VAL A 344 23.82 -15.20 -3.05
C VAL A 344 24.60 -15.93 -1.95
N SER A 345 24.01 -16.16 -0.77
CA SER A 345 24.65 -16.92 0.31
C SER A 345 24.71 -18.44 0.05
N GLY A 346 24.15 -18.89 -1.09
CA GLY A 346 24.24 -20.28 -1.57
C GLY A 346 23.06 -21.16 -1.17
N ASN A 347 21.98 -20.57 -0.66
CA ASN A 347 20.76 -21.29 -0.32
C ASN A 347 19.84 -21.40 -1.54
N ALA A 348 19.63 -22.61 -2.05
CA ALA A 348 19.01 -22.81 -3.37
C ALA A 348 17.48 -22.56 -3.39
N LEU A 349 16.78 -22.67 -2.26
CA LEU A 349 15.31 -22.67 -2.22
C LEU A 349 14.72 -21.64 -1.26
N GLU A 350 15.37 -21.36 -0.13
CA GLU A 350 14.74 -20.60 0.96
C GLU A 350 14.53 -19.11 0.66
N TRP A 351 15.18 -18.58 -0.38
CA TRP A 351 14.96 -17.20 -0.84
C TRP A 351 13.54 -16.96 -1.34
N ALA A 352 12.80 -18.00 -1.75
CA ALA A 352 11.41 -17.89 -2.19
C ALA A 352 10.40 -18.14 -1.06
N THR A 353 10.82 -18.68 0.08
CA THR A 353 9.97 -18.97 1.25
C THR A 353 9.15 -17.77 1.77
N PRO A 354 9.69 -16.55 1.86
CA PRO A 354 8.96 -15.41 2.37
C PRO A 354 8.01 -14.86 1.32
N VAL A 355 6.75 -14.72 1.70
CA VAL A 355 5.66 -14.20 0.86
C VAL A 355 5.19 -12.87 1.42
N LEU A 356 5.03 -11.88 0.55
CA LEU A 356 4.44 -10.59 0.90
C LEU A 356 2.98 -10.53 0.48
N PHE A 357 2.10 -10.45 1.48
CA PHE A 357 0.70 -10.07 1.32
C PHE A 357 0.56 -8.59 1.64
N SER A 358 -0.08 -7.83 0.75
CA SER A 358 -0.24 -6.39 0.96
C SER A 358 -1.52 -5.87 0.33
N ARG A 359 -2.09 -4.86 0.97
CA ARG A 359 -3.18 -4.02 0.44
C ARG A 359 -2.73 -2.59 0.12
N SER A 360 -1.47 -2.28 0.40
CA SER A 360 -0.87 -0.96 0.17
C SER A 360 -0.58 -0.74 -1.33
N GLU A 361 -1.04 0.37 -1.91
CA GLU A 361 -0.89 0.69 -3.34
C GLU A 361 0.58 0.83 -3.74
N ASP A 362 1.36 1.55 -2.92
CA ASP A 362 2.76 1.87 -3.19
C ASP A 362 3.75 1.05 -2.34
N ASN A 363 3.27 0.24 -1.38
CA ASN A 363 4.07 -0.48 -0.38
C ASN A 363 5.07 0.41 0.36
N GLN A 364 4.85 1.72 0.35
CA GLN A 364 5.63 2.70 1.06
C GLN A 364 4.91 3.04 2.36
N ILE A 365 4.89 2.07 3.26
CA ILE A 365 4.12 2.18 4.51
C ILE A 365 4.82 3.00 5.60
N LEU A 366 6.07 3.43 5.38
CA LEU A 366 6.91 4.18 6.30
C LEU A 366 7.66 5.27 5.52
N MET A 367 7.61 6.53 5.97
CA MET A 367 8.44 7.61 5.43
C MET A 367 9.58 7.94 6.38
N LEU A 368 10.82 7.58 6.02
CA LEU A 368 12.02 7.95 6.78
C LEU A 368 12.60 9.27 6.23
N PRO A 369 12.95 10.25 7.09
CA PRO A 369 13.54 11.51 6.67
C PRO A 369 14.91 11.27 6.03
N THR A 370 15.15 11.89 4.87
CA THR A 370 16.42 11.77 4.16
C THR A 370 17.53 12.52 4.88
N ALA A 371 18.69 11.87 5.05
CA ALA A 371 19.89 12.48 5.61
C ALA A 371 20.45 13.58 4.69
N SER A 372 19.94 14.80 4.85
CA SER A 372 20.53 16.05 4.34
C SER A 372 19.90 17.27 5.03
N SER A 373 20.23 17.49 6.30
CA SER A 373 20.68 18.80 6.80
C SER A 373 21.06 18.69 8.26
N LYS A 374 22.37 18.73 8.55
CA LYS A 374 22.82 19.16 9.87
C LYS A 374 22.46 20.65 9.99
N ARG A 375 21.49 20.99 10.83
CA ARG A 375 21.43 22.30 11.48
C ARG A 375 21.50 22.07 12.98
N GLU A 376 22.48 22.72 13.59
CA GLU A 376 22.72 22.72 15.03
C GLU A 376 21.47 23.10 15.81
N MET A 377 21.19 22.31 16.83
CA MET A 377 20.11 22.49 17.78
C MET A 377 20.54 23.53 18.83
N VAL A 378 20.12 24.78 18.65
CA VAL A 378 20.20 25.81 19.69
C VAL A 378 19.07 25.54 20.71
N ARG A 379 19.42 25.55 22.01
CA ARG A 379 18.46 25.35 23.10
C ARG A 379 17.43 26.49 23.16
N PRO A 380 16.17 26.20 23.55
CA PRO A 380 15.07 27.12 23.41
C PRO A 380 14.93 28.02 24.65
N ASP A 381 15.03 29.33 24.44
CA ASP A 381 14.10 30.26 25.09
C ASP A 381 13.07 30.65 24.02
N THR A 382 11.84 30.13 24.19
CA THR A 382 10.59 30.54 23.50
C THR A 382 10.65 30.81 22.00
N VAL A 383 10.23 29.82 21.20
CA VAL A 383 9.01 29.84 20.37
C VAL A 383 8.77 28.42 19.84
N THR A 384 7.56 27.93 20.09
CA THR A 384 7.01 26.63 19.71
C THR A 384 6.19 26.79 18.43
N THR A 385 6.50 26.00 17.39
CA THR A 385 5.55 25.56 16.36
C THR A 385 5.91 24.12 15.98
N GLY A 386 5.31 23.17 16.70
CA GLY A 386 5.30 21.76 16.37
C GLY A 386 4.08 21.40 15.51
N GLY A 387 4.17 20.25 14.81
CA GLY A 387 3.05 19.60 14.11
C GLY A 387 2.71 20.25 12.76
N GLY A 388 2.80 19.63 11.60
CA GLY A 388 2.78 18.21 11.28
C GLY A 388 1.35 17.71 11.23
N THR A 389 0.72 17.71 10.04
CA THR A 389 -0.43 16.82 9.80
C THR A 389 -0.65 16.53 8.31
N TRP A 390 -1.00 15.27 8.10
CA TRP A 390 -1.33 14.58 6.86
C TRP A 390 -2.84 14.58 6.64
N ILE A 391 -3.26 14.55 5.38
CA ILE A 391 -4.67 14.36 5.05
C ILE A 391 -4.76 13.34 3.92
N GLY A 392 -5.22 12.15 4.28
CA GLY A 392 -5.91 11.24 3.39
C GLY A 392 -7.29 11.06 3.99
N GLY A 393 -8.33 11.45 3.27
CA GLY A 393 -9.71 11.36 3.70
C GLY A 393 -10.60 11.54 2.50
N ASP A 394 -11.48 10.56 2.30
CA ASP A 394 -12.58 10.60 1.35
C ASP A 394 -13.34 11.93 1.48
N VAL A 395 -13.79 12.44 0.34
CA VAL A 395 -14.66 13.60 0.25
C VAL A 395 -16.01 13.21 0.86
N ASN A 396 -16.17 13.39 2.16
CA ASN A 396 -17.48 13.46 2.79
C ASN A 396 -17.78 14.94 3.05
N THR A 397 -18.37 15.60 2.05
CA THR A 397 -18.99 16.90 2.26
C THR A 397 -20.19 16.68 3.18
N GLY A 398 -20.05 17.09 4.45
CA GLY A 398 -21.05 16.85 5.48
C GLY A 398 -22.50 17.13 5.04
N GLY A 399 -23.40 16.24 5.46
CA GLY A 399 -24.85 16.41 5.42
C GLY A 399 -25.57 16.09 4.11
N GLY A 400 -25.95 14.82 3.91
CA GLY A 400 -27.06 14.43 3.03
C GLY A 400 -26.82 13.13 2.25
N GLY A 401 -27.81 12.22 2.30
CA GLY A 401 -27.76 10.85 1.78
C GLY A 401 -27.03 10.63 0.44
N PHE A 402 -26.13 9.64 0.45
CA PHE A 402 -25.48 9.06 -0.72
C PHE A 402 -26.49 8.68 -1.81
N THR A 403 -26.53 9.46 -2.89
CA THR A 403 -26.92 8.99 -4.22
C THR A 403 -25.94 9.58 -5.24
N GLY A 404 -25.16 8.70 -5.89
CA GLY A 404 -23.88 9.04 -6.50
C GLY A 404 -23.88 10.12 -7.59
N ARG A 405 -22.70 10.78 -7.73
CA ARG A 405 -22.12 11.46 -8.90
C ARG A 405 -20.92 12.33 -8.45
N ASP A 406 -19.71 11.88 -8.73
CA ASP A 406 -18.50 12.55 -8.26
C ASP A 406 -18.26 13.87 -9.01
N THR A 407 -17.87 14.90 -8.27
CA THR A 407 -17.51 16.23 -8.79
C THR A 407 -16.00 16.40 -8.66
N ILE A 408 -15.30 16.80 -9.72
CA ILE A 408 -13.84 16.87 -9.72
C ILE A 408 -13.36 18.23 -9.17
N ASN A 409 -12.49 18.24 -8.16
CA ASN A 409 -11.74 19.42 -7.75
C ASN A 409 -10.25 19.21 -8.04
N VAL A 410 -9.55 20.25 -8.51
CA VAL A 410 -8.16 20.13 -9.02
C VAL A 410 -7.22 20.99 -8.18
N TYR A 411 -6.11 20.42 -7.75
CA TYR A 411 -5.12 21.04 -6.84
C TYR A 411 -3.72 21.06 -7.46
N ILE A 412 -2.91 22.11 -7.22
CA ILE A 412 -1.46 22.15 -7.51
C ILE A 412 -0.63 22.10 -6.23
N GLY A 413 0.31 21.15 -6.16
CA GLY A 413 1.26 20.98 -5.05
C GLY A 413 2.66 21.49 -5.36
N ASP A 414 3.33 22.03 -4.34
CA ASP A 414 4.64 22.68 -4.39
C ASP A 414 5.86 21.72 -4.46
N GLU A 415 5.67 20.41 -4.59
CA GLU A 415 6.75 19.42 -4.43
C GLU A 415 7.75 19.32 -5.59
N ILE A 416 7.69 20.19 -6.60
CA ILE A 416 8.69 20.24 -7.70
C ILE A 416 9.25 21.67 -7.90
N VAL A 417 9.44 22.44 -6.82
CA VAL A 417 10.32 23.64 -6.89
C VAL A 417 11.78 23.29 -6.55
N GLN A 418 12.04 22.12 -5.96
CA GLN A 418 13.43 21.69 -5.69
C GLN A 418 14.18 21.19 -6.93
N ALA A 419 13.50 20.81 -8.01
CA ALA A 419 14.14 20.36 -9.25
C ALA A 419 14.67 21.50 -10.14
N LEU A 420 14.44 22.78 -9.79
CA LEU A 420 14.88 23.94 -10.58
C LEU A 420 15.86 24.87 -9.85
N ARG A 421 16.47 24.43 -8.74
CA ARG A 421 17.40 25.26 -7.97
C ARG A 421 18.82 25.27 -8.53
N HIS A 422 19.02 25.99 -9.63
CA HIS A 422 20.26 26.73 -9.92
C HIS A 422 19.91 28.16 -10.36
N LYS A 423 19.22 28.93 -9.49
CA LYS A 423 19.23 30.41 -9.49
C LYS A 423 18.70 30.96 -8.15
N PRO A 424 19.26 32.07 -7.64
CA PRO A 424 18.92 32.64 -6.33
C PRO A 424 17.54 33.34 -6.35
N PRO A 425 16.96 33.66 -5.16
CA PRO A 425 15.55 33.97 -5.02
C PRO A 425 15.21 35.38 -5.52
N GLY A 426 14.34 35.42 -6.52
CA GLY A 426 13.57 36.58 -6.95
C GLY A 426 12.23 36.07 -7.45
N GLU A 427 11.19 36.29 -6.66
CA GLU A 427 9.76 36.32 -6.98
C GLU A 427 9.38 35.84 -8.41
N GLN A 428 9.07 34.55 -8.57
CA GLN A 428 8.28 34.05 -9.71
C GLN A 428 7.30 32.98 -9.22
N VAL A 429 6.06 33.42 -8.98
CA VAL A 429 4.87 32.57 -8.94
C VAL A 429 4.77 31.86 -10.29
N ALA A 430 4.46 30.56 -10.30
CA ALA A 430 4.27 29.79 -11.53
C ALA A 430 3.31 30.53 -12.49
N PRO A 431 3.55 30.51 -13.81
CA PRO A 431 2.67 31.19 -14.76
C PRO A 431 1.23 30.68 -14.59
N PRO A 432 0.23 31.57 -14.63
CA PRO A 432 -1.16 31.17 -14.46
C PRO A 432 -1.53 30.11 -15.50
N PRO A 433 -2.36 29.11 -15.14
CA PRO A 433 -2.81 28.11 -16.09
C PRO A 433 -3.47 28.79 -17.31
N PRO A 434 -3.37 28.19 -18.52
CA PRO A 434 -4.04 28.70 -19.71
C PRO A 434 -5.55 28.87 -19.49
N ASP A 435 -6.22 29.76 -20.23
CA ASP A 435 -7.65 30.06 -20.06
C ASP A 435 -8.59 28.84 -20.20
N TRP A 436 -8.12 27.75 -20.82
CA TRP A 436 -8.86 26.49 -20.99
C TRP A 436 -8.69 25.51 -19.81
N ALA A 437 -7.79 25.80 -18.86
CA ALA A 437 -7.51 24.99 -17.69
C ALA A 437 -8.21 25.55 -16.44
N PRO A 438 -8.42 24.73 -15.39
CA PRO A 438 -9.11 25.15 -14.18
C PRO A 438 -8.51 26.42 -13.57
N LYS A 439 -9.38 27.38 -13.23
CA LYS A 439 -8.98 28.58 -12.50
C LYS A 439 -8.59 28.20 -11.08
N LEU A 440 -7.39 28.58 -10.67
CA LEU A 440 -6.86 28.23 -9.35
C LEU A 440 -6.82 29.45 -8.43
N VAL A 441 -6.96 29.20 -7.13
CA VAL A 441 -6.77 30.17 -6.05
C VAL A 441 -5.72 29.64 -5.09
N VAL A 442 -4.86 30.54 -4.59
CA VAL A 442 -3.82 30.20 -3.61
C VAL A 442 -4.42 30.24 -2.21
N VAL A 443 -4.28 29.15 -1.47
CA VAL A 443 -4.58 29.07 -0.04
C VAL A 443 -3.27 29.19 0.74
N PRO A 444 -3.08 30.23 1.57
CA PRO A 444 -1.87 30.41 2.34
C PRO A 444 -1.60 29.25 3.32
N GLY A 445 -0.33 28.91 3.48
CA GLY A 445 0.09 27.93 4.48
C GLY A 445 -0.12 28.47 5.89
N ASP A 446 -0.88 27.72 6.69
CA ASP A 446 -1.28 28.11 8.05
C ASP A 446 -1.89 26.92 8.79
N SER A 447 -1.93 26.99 10.11
CA SER A 447 -2.72 26.09 10.95
C SER A 447 -4.20 26.45 10.89
N PHE A 448 -5.07 25.44 10.92
CA PHE A 448 -6.50 25.66 11.06
C PHE A 448 -7.15 24.54 11.87
N LEU A 449 -8.34 24.84 12.39
CA LEU A 449 -9.11 23.92 13.19
C LEU A 449 -9.98 23.04 12.27
N MET A 450 -9.60 21.76 12.12
CA MET A 450 -10.30 20.78 11.28
C MET A 450 -11.41 20.07 12.06
N GLY A 451 -12.51 19.74 11.39
CA GLY A 451 -13.69 19.08 11.98
C GLY A 451 -14.55 19.99 12.83
N ARG A 452 -15.66 19.45 13.36
CA ARG A 452 -16.56 20.18 14.27
C ARG A 452 -16.60 19.56 15.68
N PRO A 453 -16.95 20.37 16.71
CA PRO A 453 -17.20 19.85 18.05
C PRO A 453 -18.29 18.77 18.05
N ALA A 454 -18.16 17.81 18.97
CA ALA A 454 -19.23 16.84 19.22
C ALA A 454 -20.47 17.55 19.76
N ALA A 455 -21.62 17.32 19.12
CA ALA A 455 -22.92 17.84 19.53
C ALA A 455 -24.02 16.80 19.27
N GLU A 456 -25.19 16.98 19.88
CA GLU A 456 -26.33 16.07 19.66
C GLU A 456 -26.83 16.16 18.21
N GLY A 457 -26.98 15.02 17.53
CA GLY A 457 -27.41 14.95 16.13
C GLY A 457 -26.30 15.09 15.09
N VAL A 458 -25.05 15.22 15.52
CA VAL A 458 -23.86 15.26 14.65
C VAL A 458 -23.31 13.83 14.45
N PRO A 459 -23.13 13.32 13.22
CA PRO A 459 -22.53 12.01 13.01
C PRO A 459 -21.08 11.94 13.53
N PRO A 460 -20.64 10.82 14.13
CA PRO A 460 -19.29 10.66 14.68
C PRO A 460 -18.17 10.93 13.68
N GLU A 461 -18.38 10.61 12.40
CA GLU A 461 -17.46 10.87 11.30
C GLU A 461 -17.26 12.38 11.02
N GLU A 462 -18.19 13.22 11.44
CA GLU A 462 -18.05 14.69 11.38
C GLU A 462 -17.51 15.26 12.72
N THR A 463 -17.21 14.42 13.72
CA THR A 463 -16.64 14.84 15.02
C THR A 463 -15.14 14.58 15.12
N GLY A 464 -14.44 15.34 15.97
CA GLY A 464 -13.01 15.12 16.24
C GLY A 464 -12.17 16.34 15.92
N GLN A 465 -12.51 17.47 16.53
CA GLN A 465 -11.87 18.74 16.23
C GLN A 465 -10.39 18.71 16.64
N HIS A 466 -9.49 18.99 15.70
CA HIS A 466 -8.05 19.03 15.95
C HIS A 466 -7.38 20.08 15.08
N GLU A 467 -6.28 20.65 15.57
CA GLU A 467 -5.48 21.61 14.83
C GLU A 467 -4.56 20.88 13.84
N ILE A 468 -4.51 21.38 12.61
CA ILE A 468 -3.70 20.84 11.53
C ILE A 468 -3.00 21.98 10.79
N PHE A 469 -1.69 21.81 10.54
CA PHE A 469 -0.93 22.70 9.68
C PHE A 469 -0.98 22.23 8.23
N LEU A 470 -1.34 23.13 7.31
CA LEU A 470 -1.20 22.91 5.86
C LEU A 470 -0.21 23.88 5.24
N PRO A 471 0.69 23.41 4.35
CA PRO A 471 1.55 24.30 3.56
C PRO A 471 0.71 25.18 2.61
N THR A 472 1.34 26.16 1.98
CA THR A 472 0.68 26.93 0.90
C THR A 472 0.36 25.99 -0.26
N TYR A 473 -0.80 26.14 -0.86
CA TYR A 473 -1.18 25.38 -2.05
C TYR A 473 -2.13 26.14 -2.95
N SER A 474 -2.38 25.61 -4.15
CA SER A 474 -3.44 26.13 -5.02
C SER A 474 -4.54 25.11 -5.24
N ILE A 475 -5.79 25.56 -5.23
CA ILE A 475 -6.98 24.72 -5.45
C ILE A 475 -7.88 25.36 -6.51
N GLY A 476 -8.61 24.53 -7.25
CA GLY A 476 -9.65 24.96 -8.18
C GLY A 476 -10.64 25.87 -7.48
N ARG A 477 -10.78 27.10 -8.01
CA ARG A 477 -11.80 28.06 -7.57
C ARG A 477 -13.21 27.48 -7.70
N TYR A 478 -13.39 26.62 -8.70
CA TYR A 478 -14.62 25.91 -8.98
C TYR A 478 -14.30 24.42 -9.18
N PRO A 479 -15.28 23.54 -9.00
CA PRO A 479 -15.19 22.20 -9.53
C PRO A 479 -15.00 22.22 -11.05
N VAL A 480 -14.30 21.22 -11.58
CA VAL A 480 -14.04 21.08 -13.01
C VAL A 480 -15.35 21.01 -13.77
N THR A 481 -15.46 21.88 -14.75
CA THR A 481 -16.64 22.03 -15.58
C THR A 481 -16.69 20.96 -16.67
N VAL A 482 -17.88 20.72 -17.21
CA VAL A 482 -18.07 19.86 -18.39
C VAL A 482 -17.22 20.33 -19.57
N ALA A 483 -17.03 21.64 -19.76
CA ALA A 483 -16.18 22.19 -20.82
C ALA A 483 -14.69 21.85 -20.63
N GLU A 484 -14.16 22.00 -19.42
CA GLU A 484 -12.77 21.66 -19.10
C GLU A 484 -12.53 20.16 -19.24
N TYR A 485 -13.47 19.32 -18.80
CA TYR A 485 -13.38 17.87 -18.94
C TYR A 485 -13.57 17.40 -20.39
N LEU A 486 -14.43 18.07 -21.18
CA LEU A 486 -14.58 17.79 -22.61
C LEU A 486 -13.25 17.98 -23.35
N THR A 487 -12.49 19.00 -23.01
CA THR A 487 -11.16 19.25 -23.60
C THR A 487 -10.22 18.04 -23.40
N PHE A 488 -10.28 17.40 -22.23
CA PHE A 488 -9.55 16.15 -21.97
C PHE A 488 -10.02 15.00 -22.88
N ILE A 489 -11.33 14.81 -23.01
CA ILE A 489 -11.91 13.76 -23.86
C ILE A 489 -11.60 13.99 -25.35
N GLU A 490 -11.57 15.24 -25.82
CA GLU A 490 -11.26 15.58 -27.21
C GLU A 490 -9.78 15.40 -27.55
N GLN A 491 -8.89 15.64 -26.59
CA GLN A 491 -7.44 15.54 -26.79
C GLN A 491 -6.87 14.16 -26.45
N THR A 492 -7.71 13.20 -26.08
CA THR A 492 -7.30 11.83 -25.72
C THR A 492 -8.26 10.79 -26.32
N ASP A 493 -7.90 9.52 -26.23
CA ASP A 493 -8.80 8.40 -26.55
C ASP A 493 -9.58 7.92 -25.32
N TYR A 494 -9.67 8.74 -24.27
CA TYR A 494 -10.34 8.37 -23.03
C TYR A 494 -11.86 8.26 -23.22
N SER A 495 -12.49 7.38 -22.43
CA SER A 495 -13.94 7.14 -22.51
C SER A 495 -14.72 8.30 -21.86
N PRO A 496 -15.74 8.86 -22.55
CA PRO A 496 -16.58 9.90 -21.96
C PRO A 496 -17.46 9.37 -20.82
N PRO A 497 -17.92 10.23 -19.90
CA PRO A 497 -18.89 9.87 -18.85
C PRO A 497 -20.13 9.20 -19.45
N LYS A 498 -20.69 8.20 -18.77
CA LYS A 498 -21.82 7.40 -19.30
C LYS A 498 -23.08 8.25 -19.53
N ILE A 499 -23.23 9.33 -18.77
CA ILE A 499 -24.31 10.30 -18.94
C ILE A 499 -24.21 11.12 -20.25
N TRP A 500 -23.07 11.11 -20.95
CA TRP A 500 -22.90 11.78 -22.24
C TRP A 500 -23.42 10.90 -23.39
N ARG A 501 -23.87 11.52 -24.49
CA ARG A 501 -24.29 10.79 -25.70
C ARG A 501 -23.08 10.55 -26.59
N GLY A 502 -22.35 9.47 -26.30
CA GLY A 502 -21.03 9.25 -26.91
C GLY A 502 -20.06 10.34 -26.45
N ARG A 503 -19.32 10.95 -27.38
CA ARG A 503 -18.41 12.07 -27.09
C ARG A 503 -19.08 13.44 -27.00
N ASN A 504 -20.42 13.50 -27.00
CA ASN A 504 -21.16 14.76 -26.92
C ASN A 504 -21.74 14.99 -25.50
N PRO A 505 -21.25 15.97 -24.73
CA PRO A 505 -21.84 16.37 -23.46
C PRO A 505 -23.16 17.15 -23.65
N PRO A 506 -23.96 17.29 -22.58
CA PRO A 506 -25.10 18.22 -22.57
C PRO A 506 -24.63 19.67 -22.80
N ARG A 507 -24.97 20.24 -23.97
CA ARG A 507 -24.46 21.55 -24.40
C ARG A 507 -24.94 22.71 -23.53
N ASP A 508 -26.06 22.55 -22.85
CA ASP A 508 -26.65 23.49 -21.90
C ASP A 508 -25.99 23.46 -20.51
N LYS A 509 -24.97 22.59 -20.31
CA LYS A 509 -24.31 22.38 -19.01
C LYS A 509 -22.80 22.49 -19.07
N LEU A 510 -22.25 23.18 -20.06
CA LEU A 510 -20.80 23.28 -20.25
C LEU A 510 -20.08 23.93 -19.05
N ASP A 511 -20.74 24.86 -18.36
CA ASP A 511 -20.28 25.56 -17.16
C ASP A 511 -20.77 24.90 -15.85
N HIS A 512 -21.48 23.77 -15.94
CA HIS A 512 -21.79 22.97 -14.77
C HIS A 512 -20.62 22.06 -14.42
N PRO A 513 -20.49 21.62 -13.16
CA PRO A 513 -19.55 20.59 -12.80
C PRO A 513 -19.77 19.31 -13.60
N VAL A 514 -18.67 18.67 -14.03
CA VAL A 514 -18.74 17.32 -14.58
C VAL A 514 -19.16 16.33 -13.50
N VAL A 515 -20.00 15.37 -13.88
CA VAL A 515 -20.59 14.35 -13.00
C VAL A 515 -20.61 13.01 -13.72
N ASP A 516 -20.84 11.93 -12.97
CA ASP A 516 -20.82 10.54 -13.50
C ASP A 516 -19.44 10.15 -14.06
N VAL A 517 -18.41 10.69 -13.43
CA VAL A 517 -16.99 10.35 -13.59
C VAL A 517 -16.57 9.54 -12.38
N SER A 518 -15.73 8.53 -12.59
CA SER A 518 -15.14 7.75 -11.50
C SER A 518 -13.87 8.40 -10.97
N TRP A 519 -13.38 7.89 -9.84
CA TRP A 519 -12.07 8.24 -9.32
C TRP A 519 -10.93 8.00 -10.33
N TYR A 520 -10.99 6.89 -11.09
CA TYR A 520 -10.00 6.60 -12.14
C TYR A 520 -10.03 7.63 -13.27
N ASP A 521 -11.23 8.03 -13.68
CA ASP A 521 -11.44 9.07 -14.70
C ASP A 521 -10.85 10.41 -14.25
N THR A 522 -11.01 10.70 -12.96
CA THR A 522 -10.47 11.91 -12.33
C THR A 522 -8.94 11.90 -12.26
N ARG A 523 -8.32 10.76 -11.92
CA ARG A 523 -6.86 10.61 -11.95
C ARG A 523 -6.31 10.74 -13.37
N ALA A 524 -6.98 10.16 -14.36
CA ALA A 524 -6.59 10.27 -15.76
C ALA A 524 -6.63 11.74 -16.24
N TYR A 525 -7.66 12.49 -15.84
CA TYR A 525 -7.77 13.92 -16.11
C TYR A 525 -6.63 14.72 -15.47
N CYS A 526 -6.34 14.52 -14.19
CA CYS A 526 -5.24 15.21 -13.49
C CYS A 526 -3.87 14.91 -14.13
N ALA A 527 -3.59 13.65 -14.46
CA ALA A 527 -2.35 13.25 -15.13
C ALA A 527 -2.21 13.89 -16.53
N TRP A 528 -3.31 13.95 -17.29
CA TRP A 528 -3.35 14.64 -18.57
C TRP A 528 -3.09 16.15 -18.41
N LEU A 529 -3.75 16.79 -17.44
CA LEU A 529 -3.62 18.22 -17.19
C LEU A 529 -2.19 18.57 -16.76
N GLN A 530 -1.57 17.71 -15.95
CA GLN A 530 -0.16 17.85 -15.57
C GLN A 530 0.76 17.77 -16.78
N LYS A 531 0.53 16.81 -17.67
CA LYS A 531 1.31 16.70 -18.91
C LYS A 531 1.15 17.92 -19.82
N LYS A 532 -0.03 18.56 -19.83
CA LYS A 532 -0.34 19.70 -20.70
C LYS A 532 0.19 21.03 -20.18
N THR A 533 0.20 21.20 -18.87
CA THR A 533 0.54 22.48 -18.22
C THR A 533 1.95 22.48 -17.64
N GLY A 534 2.53 21.31 -17.37
CA GLY A 534 3.77 21.15 -16.60
C GLY A 534 3.59 21.34 -15.09
N LEU A 535 2.36 21.58 -14.61
CA LEU A 535 2.04 21.77 -13.20
C LEU A 535 1.52 20.47 -12.59
N ALA A 536 1.92 20.13 -11.37
CA ALA A 536 1.41 18.93 -10.71
C ALA A 536 -0.08 19.09 -10.40
N PHE A 537 -0.91 18.09 -10.72
CA PHE A 537 -2.35 18.14 -10.45
C PHE A 537 -2.84 16.89 -9.72
N ARG A 538 -3.66 17.06 -8.67
CA ARG A 538 -4.35 15.96 -7.96
C ARG A 538 -5.72 16.40 -7.41
N LEU A 539 -6.48 15.45 -6.87
CA LEU A 539 -7.65 15.77 -6.03
C LEU A 539 -7.18 16.42 -4.72
N PRO A 540 -7.93 17.39 -4.17
CA PRO A 540 -7.65 17.93 -2.84
C PRO A 540 -7.88 16.85 -1.80
N THR A 541 -7.15 16.94 -0.70
CA THR A 541 -7.43 16.15 0.49
C THR A 541 -8.60 16.78 1.26
N GLU A 542 -9.22 16.04 2.19
CA GLU A 542 -10.33 16.55 3.02
C GLU A 542 -10.01 17.89 3.69
N ALA A 543 -8.93 17.99 4.47
CA ALA A 543 -8.60 19.24 5.15
C ALA A 543 -8.06 20.35 4.23
N GLU A 544 -7.51 20.04 3.05
CA GLU A 544 -7.26 21.08 2.04
C GLU A 544 -8.58 21.64 1.52
N TRP A 545 -9.53 20.76 1.18
CA TRP A 545 -10.86 21.19 0.77
C TRP A 545 -11.56 21.99 1.87
N GLU A 546 -11.48 21.52 3.11
CA GLU A 546 -12.12 22.12 4.27
C GLU A 546 -11.53 23.50 4.61
N LYS A 547 -10.21 23.63 4.65
CA LYS A 547 -9.54 24.93 4.84
C LYS A 547 -9.88 25.90 3.71
N ALA A 548 -9.89 25.42 2.47
CA ALA A 548 -10.29 26.23 1.32
C ALA A 548 -11.78 26.61 1.34
N ALA A 549 -12.64 25.80 1.96
CA ALA A 549 -14.08 26.05 2.06
C ALA A 549 -14.42 27.02 3.20
N ARG A 550 -13.92 26.76 4.42
CA ARG A 550 -14.34 27.50 5.62
C ARG A 550 -13.34 28.56 6.10
N GLY A 551 -12.10 28.57 5.61
CA GLY A 551 -11.03 29.39 6.18
C GLY A 551 -10.47 28.81 7.49
N THR A 552 -9.92 29.67 8.34
CA THR A 552 -9.18 29.24 9.56
C THR A 552 -9.90 29.53 10.88
N ASP A 553 -11.08 30.15 10.84
CA ASP A 553 -11.79 30.66 12.03
C ASP A 553 -12.82 29.67 12.61
N GLY A 554 -12.89 28.44 12.09
CA GLY A 554 -13.72 27.36 12.66
C GLY A 554 -15.22 27.46 12.38
N ARG A 555 -15.64 28.30 11.42
CA ARG A 555 -17.05 28.43 11.02
C ARG A 555 -17.68 27.14 10.49
N ILE A 556 -18.98 26.95 10.71
CA ILE A 556 -19.72 25.74 10.28
C ILE A 556 -19.91 25.70 8.75
N TYR A 557 -20.35 26.80 8.15
CA TYR A 557 -20.55 26.94 6.70
C TYR A 557 -19.51 27.91 6.14
N THR A 558 -19.28 27.87 4.82
CA THR A 558 -18.33 28.78 4.15
C THR A 558 -18.62 30.27 4.42
N TRP A 559 -19.87 30.59 4.77
CA TRP A 559 -20.37 31.93 5.06
C TRP A 559 -20.65 32.26 6.54
N GLY A 560 -20.32 31.37 7.48
CA GLY A 560 -20.55 31.56 8.92
C GLY A 560 -21.31 30.39 9.55
N ASP A 561 -21.84 30.59 10.76
CA ASP A 561 -22.42 29.49 11.55
C ASP A 561 -23.93 29.30 11.35
N GLU A 562 -24.60 30.29 10.75
CA GLU A 562 -26.04 30.23 10.49
C GLU A 562 -26.34 29.67 9.10
N TRP A 563 -27.23 28.68 9.05
CA TRP A 563 -27.71 28.10 7.80
C TRP A 563 -28.49 29.14 6.97
N ASP A 564 -28.09 29.30 5.70
CA ASP A 564 -28.76 30.18 4.74
C ASP A 564 -28.96 29.44 3.41
N PRO A 565 -30.20 28.98 3.10
CA PRO A 565 -30.47 28.23 1.87
C PRO A 565 -30.29 29.07 0.59
N ALA A 566 -30.13 30.39 0.69
CA ALA A 566 -29.84 31.25 -0.45
C ALA A 566 -28.34 31.30 -0.82
N ARG A 567 -27.48 30.60 -0.07
CA ARG A 567 -26.02 30.56 -0.26
C ARG A 567 -25.50 29.22 -0.77
N CYS A 568 -26.33 28.17 -0.79
CA CYS A 568 -26.02 26.90 -1.45
C CYS A 568 -27.09 26.50 -2.47
N TYR A 569 -26.71 25.57 -3.33
CA TYR A 569 -27.68 24.70 -3.97
C TYR A 569 -28.04 23.58 -2.99
N CYS A 570 -29.27 23.60 -2.46
CA CYS A 570 -29.67 22.71 -1.36
C CYS A 570 -30.90 21.83 -1.74
N VAL A 571 -31.08 21.54 -3.04
CA VAL A 571 -32.19 20.71 -3.55
C VAL A 571 -31.74 19.26 -3.75
N GLU A 572 -32.43 18.31 -3.11
CA GLU A 572 -32.20 16.88 -3.31
C GLU A 572 -32.55 16.44 -4.75
N GLY A 573 -31.58 15.88 -5.46
CA GLY A 573 -31.81 15.31 -6.79
C GLY A 573 -30.60 15.33 -7.73
N ARG A 574 -30.82 14.81 -8.94
CA ARG A 574 -29.82 14.55 -9.99
C ARG A 574 -29.38 15.80 -10.78
N MET A 575 -29.55 17.00 -10.25
CA MET A 575 -29.35 18.26 -10.96
C MET A 575 -28.15 19.03 -10.39
N THR A 576 -27.27 19.47 -11.27
CA THR A 576 -26.19 20.42 -10.97
C THR A 576 -26.60 21.82 -11.41
N VAL A 577 -25.92 22.84 -10.88
CA VAL A 577 -26.02 24.24 -11.33
C VAL A 577 -24.67 24.70 -11.89
N ALA A 578 -24.67 25.76 -12.69
CA ALA A 578 -23.45 26.38 -13.19
C ALA A 578 -22.54 26.81 -12.03
N VAL A 579 -21.22 26.62 -12.18
CA VAL A 579 -20.25 27.03 -11.16
C VAL A 579 -20.31 28.54 -10.92
N GLY A 580 -20.20 28.97 -9.66
CA GLY A 580 -20.29 30.38 -9.30
C GLY A 580 -21.72 30.95 -9.20
N SER A 581 -22.77 30.13 -9.33
CA SER A 581 -24.17 30.57 -9.18
C SER A 581 -24.51 31.15 -7.78
N TYR A 582 -23.70 30.85 -6.77
CA TYR A 582 -23.91 31.28 -5.38
C TYR A 582 -22.73 32.12 -4.86
N PRO A 583 -22.55 33.36 -5.34
CA PRO A 583 -21.41 34.20 -4.95
C PRO A 583 -21.41 34.58 -3.46
N ARG A 584 -22.59 34.61 -2.82
CA ARG A 584 -22.72 34.89 -1.37
C ARG A 584 -22.41 33.67 -0.48
N GLY A 585 -22.26 32.50 -1.07
CA GLY A 585 -21.77 31.29 -0.41
C GLY A 585 -20.31 30.99 -0.72
N ALA A 586 -19.58 31.93 -1.33
CA ALA A 586 -18.15 31.77 -1.57
C ALA A 586 -17.39 31.63 -0.25
N SER A 587 -16.33 30.82 -0.28
CA SER A 587 -15.34 30.73 0.78
C SER A 587 -14.74 32.10 1.11
N PRO A 588 -14.28 32.31 2.37
CA PRO A 588 -13.66 33.57 2.82
C PRO A 588 -12.43 34.02 2.04
#